data_AF-A0A0B7BX14-F1
#
_entry.id   AF-A0A0B7BX14-F1
#
_cell.length_a   1.000
_cell.length_b   1.000
_cell.length_c   1.000
_cell.angle_alpha   90.00
_cell.angle_beta   90.00
_cell.angle_gamma   90.00
#
_symmetry.space_group_name_H-M   'P 1'
#
loop_
_entity.id
_entity.type
_entity.pdbx_description
1 polymer ?
#
loop_
_entity_poly.entity_id
_entity_poly.type
_entity_poly.pdbx_seq_one_letter_code
_entity_poly.pdbx_strand_id
1 'polypeptide(L)'
;RTFLKEIEKPGGFYSNYIHPKTGKWGQQHVSIGALGDSFYEYLLKEWIMSDRKDKEARTMYDDAMKTIFDKLLVKSSGGLTYFAEYKSGRLEHKMDHLACFSAGMVGLGAEGSDNNSKYLSIGEELANTCHESYARTATGLGPESFRFEGSTEAKAVRQNEKYYILRPEVLEGWYYMWRLTKKQKYRDWAWDMVQSLEKHCRVEGGFSGIRDVYQANPQQDDVQQSFFLAETLKYLYLIFSEDSLLNLNDWVLNTEAHPLPVTRSI
;
A
#
# COMPACT_ATOMS: atom_id res chain seq x y z
N ARG A 1 -4.71 0.11 22.50
CA ARG A 1 -3.45 -0.52 22.04
C ARG A 1 -2.90 -1.53 23.04
N THR A 2 -2.83 -1.21 24.34
CA THR A 2 -2.43 -2.13 25.43
C THR A 2 -2.99 -3.55 25.31
N PHE A 3 -4.31 -3.70 25.17
CA PHE A 3 -4.93 -5.03 24.97
C PHE A 3 -4.36 -5.80 23.76
N LEU A 4 -4.24 -5.13 22.61
CA LEU A 4 -3.67 -5.73 21.41
C LEU A 4 -2.18 -6.00 21.55
N LYS A 5 -1.45 -5.26 22.39
CA LYS A 5 -0.02 -5.49 22.65
C LYS A 5 0.18 -6.74 23.52
N GLU A 6 -0.66 -6.93 24.52
CA GLU A 6 -0.54 -7.98 25.54
C GLU A 6 -1.11 -9.34 25.10
N ILE A 7 -2.11 -9.35 24.22
CA ILE A 7 -2.67 -10.61 23.74
C ILE A 7 -1.65 -11.43 22.95
N GLU A 8 -1.58 -12.74 23.25
CA GLU A 8 -0.75 -13.70 22.52
C GLU A 8 -1.04 -13.62 21.02
N LYS A 9 0.02 -13.65 20.21
CA LYS A 9 -0.03 -13.56 18.74
C LYS A 9 0.37 -14.90 18.14
N PRO A 10 -0.58 -15.76 17.73
CA PRO A 10 -0.24 -17.01 17.08
C PRO A 10 0.63 -16.75 15.85
N GLY A 11 1.84 -17.31 15.83
CA GLY A 11 2.80 -17.10 14.75
C GLY A 11 3.42 -15.70 14.69
N GLY A 12 3.23 -14.86 15.71
CA GLY A 12 3.73 -13.47 15.75
C GLY A 12 2.89 -12.46 14.97
N PHE A 13 1.76 -12.88 14.39
CA PHE A 13 0.93 -12.03 13.55
C PHE A 13 -0.22 -11.37 14.30
N TYR A 14 -0.68 -10.24 13.76
CA TYR A 14 -2.01 -9.72 14.03
C TYR A 14 -2.99 -10.39 13.06
N SER A 15 -3.94 -11.14 13.59
CA SER A 15 -4.98 -11.72 12.75
C SER A 15 -5.95 -10.64 12.30
N ASN A 16 -6.44 -10.72 11.06
CA ASN A 16 -7.44 -9.80 10.51
C ASN A 16 -8.80 -9.87 11.22
N TYR A 17 -9.00 -10.85 12.11
CA TYR A 17 -10.25 -11.07 12.83
C TYR A 17 -10.03 -11.14 14.34
N ILE A 18 -10.72 -10.29 15.09
CA ILE A 18 -10.78 -10.32 16.55
C ILE A 18 -12.22 -10.29 17.03
N HIS A 19 -12.56 -11.18 17.98
CA HIS A 19 -13.93 -11.26 18.48
C HIS A 19 -14.16 -10.22 19.60
N PRO A 20 -15.06 -9.23 19.43
CA PRO A 20 -15.11 -8.07 20.32
C PRO A 20 -15.58 -8.39 21.75
N LYS A 21 -16.38 -9.45 21.94
CA LYS A 21 -16.85 -9.82 23.30
C LYS A 21 -15.87 -10.66 24.10
N THR A 22 -14.98 -11.38 23.43
CA THR A 22 -14.08 -12.37 24.07
C THR A 22 -12.63 -11.95 23.99
N GLY A 23 -12.30 -11.00 23.13
CA GLY A 23 -10.93 -10.58 22.85
C GLY A 23 -10.11 -11.61 22.09
N LYS A 24 -10.66 -12.78 21.74
CA LYS A 24 -9.90 -13.85 21.09
C LYS A 24 -9.73 -13.61 19.60
N TRP A 25 -8.57 -14.00 19.06
CA TRP A 25 -8.35 -14.06 17.62
C TRP A 25 -9.33 -15.04 16.96
N GLY A 26 -9.85 -14.63 15.80
CA GLY A 26 -10.68 -15.46 14.94
C GLY A 26 -9.85 -16.36 14.03
N GLN A 27 -10.31 -16.52 12.78
CA GLN A 27 -9.58 -17.27 11.75
C GLN A 27 -8.16 -16.72 11.60
N GLN A 28 -7.16 -17.58 11.43
CA GLN A 28 -5.78 -17.18 11.17
C GLN A 28 -5.62 -16.76 9.72
N HIS A 29 -5.99 -15.52 9.43
CA HIS A 29 -5.80 -14.86 8.15
C HIS A 29 -5.06 -13.55 8.40
N VAL A 30 -3.93 -13.38 7.72
CA VAL A 30 -3.04 -12.23 7.87
C VAL A 30 -2.73 -11.71 6.47
N SER A 31 -2.89 -10.41 6.28
CA SER A 31 -2.56 -9.72 5.03
C SER A 31 -2.05 -8.32 5.32
N ILE A 32 -1.15 -7.83 4.47
CA ILE A 32 -0.81 -6.40 4.34
C ILE A 32 -1.74 -5.71 3.33
N GLY A 33 -2.61 -6.46 2.65
CA GLY A 33 -3.73 -5.92 1.89
C GLY A 33 -5.00 -5.87 2.74
N ALA A 34 -6.14 -6.19 2.10
CA ALA A 34 -7.46 -5.99 2.69
C ALA A 34 -7.60 -6.57 4.10
N LEU A 35 -8.33 -5.85 4.95
CA LEU A 35 -8.64 -6.15 6.36
C LEU A 35 -7.50 -5.94 7.36
N GLY A 36 -6.26 -5.79 6.90
CA GLY A 36 -5.07 -5.65 7.76
C GLY A 36 -4.24 -4.40 7.50
N ASP A 37 -4.10 -4.00 6.23
CA ASP A 37 -3.38 -2.82 5.72
C ASP A 37 -3.20 -1.65 6.72
N SER A 38 -4.24 -0.84 6.90
CA SER A 38 -4.23 0.45 7.58
C SER A 38 -4.00 0.33 9.09
N PHE A 39 -4.11 -0.87 9.68
CA PHE A 39 -3.68 -1.10 11.07
C PHE A 39 -2.17 -0.88 11.21
N TYR A 40 -1.37 -1.45 10.32
CA TYR A 40 0.09 -1.30 10.35
C TYR A 40 0.50 0.13 9.99
N GLU A 41 -0.20 0.71 9.02
CA GLU A 41 -0.04 2.11 8.61
C GLU A 41 -0.19 3.07 9.80
N TYR A 42 -1.24 2.87 10.60
CA TYR A 42 -1.55 3.76 11.71
C TYR A 42 -0.61 3.59 12.89
N LEU A 43 -0.04 2.40 13.14
CA LEU A 43 1.01 2.26 14.15
C LEU A 43 2.21 3.17 13.84
N LEU A 44 2.61 3.23 12.56
CA LEU A 44 3.69 4.13 12.14
C LEU A 44 3.25 5.60 12.16
N LYS A 45 2.08 5.90 11.57
CA LYS A 45 1.59 7.28 11.42
C LYS A 45 1.25 7.92 12.77
N GLU A 46 0.75 7.18 13.76
CA GLU A 46 0.54 7.67 15.13
C GLU A 46 1.87 8.05 15.81
N TRP A 47 2.92 7.25 15.61
CA TRP A 47 4.26 7.60 16.10
C TRP A 47 4.77 8.90 15.46
N ILE A 48 4.68 9.05 14.14
CA ILE A 48 5.10 10.27 13.43
C ILE A 48 4.27 11.47 13.90
N MET A 49 2.95 11.34 13.95
CA MET A 49 2.01 12.40 14.33
C MET A 49 2.22 12.87 15.77
N SER A 50 2.65 11.99 16.68
CA SER A 50 2.99 12.33 18.06
C SER A 50 4.33 13.06 18.23
N ASP A 51 4.92 13.55 17.14
CA ASP A 51 6.28 14.10 17.14
C ASP A 51 7.31 13.07 17.63
N ARG A 52 7.15 11.82 17.17
CA ARG A 52 7.97 10.66 17.54
C ARG A 52 7.97 10.29 19.03
N LYS A 53 6.99 10.76 19.82
CA LYS A 53 6.89 10.52 21.27
C LYS A 53 6.17 9.23 21.63
N ASP A 54 5.24 8.77 20.81
CA ASP A 54 4.49 7.53 21.04
C ASP A 54 5.36 6.28 20.76
N LYS A 55 6.19 5.92 21.74
CA LYS A 55 7.09 4.76 21.64
C LYS A 55 6.35 3.43 21.63
N GLU A 56 5.13 3.37 22.17
CA GLU A 56 4.31 2.16 22.11
C GLU A 56 3.88 1.87 20.67
N ALA A 57 3.36 2.87 19.96
CA ALA A 57 3.00 2.73 18.55
C ALA A 57 4.20 2.29 17.69
N ARG A 58 5.37 2.91 17.92
CA ARG A 58 6.61 2.54 17.23
C ARG A 58 7.02 1.10 17.48
N THR A 59 7.04 0.68 18.75
CA THR A 59 7.43 -0.68 19.12
C THR A 59 6.49 -1.70 18.50
N MET A 60 5.18 -1.45 18.54
CA MET A 60 4.18 -2.31 17.92
C MET A 60 4.36 -2.41 16.39
N TYR A 61 4.70 -1.31 15.72
CA TYR A 61 5.03 -1.31 14.28
C TYR A 61 6.26 -2.16 14.01
N ASP A 62 7.37 -1.93 14.72
CA ASP A 62 8.63 -2.65 14.50
C ASP A 62 8.49 -4.16 14.76
N ASP A 63 7.79 -4.55 15.82
CA ASP A 63 7.52 -5.96 16.17
C ASP A 63 6.65 -6.65 15.09
N ALA A 64 5.63 -5.95 14.60
CA ALA A 64 4.78 -6.44 13.51
C ALA A 64 5.60 -6.61 12.22
N MET A 65 6.32 -5.57 11.81
CA MET A 65 7.08 -5.54 10.57
C MET A 65 8.23 -6.55 10.56
N LYS A 66 8.85 -6.83 11.72
CA LYS A 66 9.82 -7.91 11.86
C LYS A 66 9.23 -9.25 11.44
N THR A 67 8.03 -9.57 11.93
CA THR A 67 7.35 -10.84 11.60
C THR A 67 6.87 -10.86 10.15
N ILE A 68 6.35 -9.74 9.65
CA ILE A 68 5.91 -9.59 8.25
C ILE A 68 7.09 -9.78 7.28
N PHE A 69 8.25 -9.16 7.55
CA PHE A 69 9.44 -9.34 6.72
C PHE A 69 10.00 -10.76 6.78
N ASP A 70 9.96 -11.41 7.94
CA ASP A 70 10.46 -12.78 8.11
C ASP A 70 9.58 -13.80 7.36
N LYS A 71 8.26 -13.59 7.35
CA LYS A 71 7.31 -14.64 6.95
C LYS A 71 6.50 -14.35 5.70
N LEU A 72 6.27 -13.08 5.35
CA LEU A 72 5.40 -12.68 4.24
C LEU A 72 6.15 -12.04 3.09
N LEU A 73 7.36 -11.50 3.31
CA LEU A 73 8.17 -10.90 2.26
C LEU A 73 8.83 -12.00 1.42
N VAL A 74 8.39 -12.14 0.17
CA VAL A 74 8.84 -13.19 -0.74
C VAL A 74 9.41 -12.57 -2.01
N LYS A 75 10.41 -13.22 -2.60
CA LYS A 75 10.93 -12.88 -3.93
C LYS A 75 10.49 -13.94 -4.93
N SER A 76 9.83 -13.53 -6.00
CA SER A 76 9.38 -14.41 -7.09
C SER A 76 10.58 -14.93 -7.90
N SER A 77 10.33 -15.90 -8.78
CA SER A 77 11.36 -16.43 -9.70
C SER A 77 11.90 -15.39 -10.68
N GLY A 78 11.10 -14.38 -11.05
CA GLY A 78 11.54 -13.26 -11.88
C GLY A 78 12.22 -12.12 -11.09
N GLY A 79 12.36 -12.26 -9.78
CA GLY A 79 13.07 -11.31 -8.93
C GLY A 79 12.22 -10.18 -8.35
N LEU A 80 10.88 -10.24 -8.48
CA LEU A 80 9.97 -9.27 -7.86
C LEU A 80 9.73 -9.59 -6.39
N THR A 81 9.86 -8.58 -5.54
CA THR A 81 9.60 -8.69 -4.11
C THR A 81 8.17 -8.29 -3.79
N TYR A 82 7.44 -9.10 -3.02
CA TYR A 82 6.04 -8.86 -2.68
C TYR A 82 5.72 -9.36 -1.27
N PHE A 83 4.61 -8.89 -0.72
CA PHE A 83 4.00 -9.48 0.47
C PHE A 83 2.96 -10.52 0.08
N ALA A 84 3.20 -11.78 0.45
CA ALA A 84 2.21 -12.84 0.35
C ALA A 84 1.16 -12.72 1.47
N GLU A 85 -0.03 -13.27 1.24
CA GLU A 85 -1.03 -13.46 2.31
C GLU A 85 -0.72 -14.73 3.10
N TYR A 86 -1.10 -14.79 4.37
CA TYR A 86 -1.01 -16.01 5.19
C TYR A 86 -2.38 -16.46 5.65
N LYS A 87 -2.72 -17.73 5.33
CA LYS A 87 -3.98 -18.37 5.67
C LYS A 87 -3.71 -19.73 6.30
N SER A 88 -4.00 -19.84 7.60
CA SER A 88 -4.01 -21.10 8.36
C SER A 88 -2.76 -21.97 8.14
N GLY A 89 -1.57 -21.39 8.22
CA GLY A 89 -0.30 -22.12 8.09
C GLY A 89 0.32 -22.10 6.70
N ARG A 90 -0.32 -21.48 5.70
CA ARG A 90 0.16 -21.46 4.32
C ARG A 90 0.23 -20.05 3.77
N LEU A 91 1.25 -19.81 2.94
CA LEU A 91 1.31 -18.61 2.12
C LEU A 91 0.41 -18.78 0.89
N GLU A 92 -0.38 -17.74 0.61
CA GLU A 92 -1.01 -17.55 -0.69
C GLU A 92 -0.18 -16.52 -1.45
N HIS A 93 0.37 -16.90 -2.59
CA HIS A 93 1.28 -16.06 -3.38
C HIS A 93 0.48 -15.09 -4.26
N LYS A 94 -0.21 -14.20 -3.56
CA LYS A 94 -1.12 -13.15 -4.06
C LYS A 94 -0.82 -11.86 -3.31
N MET A 95 -0.93 -10.73 -3.99
CA MET A 95 -0.87 -9.40 -3.41
C MET A 95 -2.03 -8.56 -3.95
N ASP A 96 -2.75 -7.88 -3.06
CA ASP A 96 -3.80 -6.93 -3.43
C ASP A 96 -3.18 -5.60 -3.87
N HIS A 97 -3.88 -4.87 -4.73
CA HIS A 97 -3.59 -3.48 -5.06
C HIS A 97 -3.48 -2.63 -3.78
N LEU A 98 -4.40 -2.87 -2.83
CA LEU A 98 -4.38 -2.26 -1.50
C LEU A 98 -2.99 -2.37 -0.87
N ALA A 99 -2.35 -3.54 -0.90
CA ALA A 99 -1.05 -3.76 -0.27
C ALA A 99 0.09 -2.91 -0.88
N CYS A 100 -0.09 -2.26 -2.02
CA CYS A 100 0.92 -1.39 -2.61
C CYS A 100 1.20 -0.10 -1.80
N PHE A 101 0.29 0.31 -0.90
CA PHE A 101 0.53 1.40 0.06
C PHE A 101 1.79 1.11 0.90
N SER A 102 2.07 -0.19 1.12
CA SER A 102 3.17 -0.66 1.96
C SER A 102 4.54 -0.23 1.45
N ALA A 103 4.71 0.06 0.15
CA ALA A 103 5.95 0.63 -0.36
C ALA A 103 6.28 1.97 0.32
N GLY A 104 5.28 2.85 0.44
CA GLY A 104 5.40 4.13 1.13
C GLY A 104 5.52 3.98 2.63
N MET A 105 4.69 3.12 3.24
CA MET A 105 4.75 2.83 4.69
C MET A 105 6.13 2.30 5.11
N VAL A 106 6.67 1.31 4.38
CA VAL A 106 7.99 0.73 4.67
C VAL A 106 9.08 1.79 4.45
N GLY A 107 9.00 2.59 3.39
CA GLY A 107 9.92 3.70 3.16
C GLY A 107 9.93 4.71 4.32
N LEU A 108 8.76 5.14 4.79
CA LEU A 108 8.61 6.02 5.95
C LEU A 108 9.15 5.38 7.24
N GLY A 109 8.91 4.09 7.43
CA GLY A 109 9.36 3.33 8.61
C GLY A 109 10.87 3.19 8.74
N ALA A 110 11.63 3.55 7.69
CA ALA A 110 13.08 3.65 7.71
C ALA A 110 13.56 4.74 8.70
N GLU A 111 12.81 5.84 8.87
CA GLU A 111 13.07 6.80 9.94
C GLU A 111 12.84 6.09 11.28
N GLY A 112 13.80 6.16 12.22
CA GLY A 112 13.68 5.53 13.53
C GLY A 112 13.93 4.01 13.56
N SER A 113 14.28 3.39 12.43
CA SER A 113 14.73 1.99 12.38
C SER A 113 16.25 1.88 12.56
N ASP A 114 16.72 0.79 13.20
CA ASP A 114 18.14 0.43 13.27
C ASP A 114 18.76 0.08 11.90
N ASN A 115 17.94 -0.17 10.87
CA ASN A 115 18.40 -0.53 9.52
C ASN A 115 17.65 0.24 8.43
N ASN A 116 17.87 1.56 8.40
CA ASN A 116 17.25 2.47 7.45
C ASN A 116 17.42 2.01 5.98
N SER A 117 18.60 1.57 5.58
CA SER A 117 18.88 1.15 4.20
C SER A 117 18.09 -0.11 3.79
N LYS A 118 17.89 -1.07 4.70
CA LYS A 118 17.03 -2.24 4.44
C LYS A 118 15.58 -1.83 4.20
N TYR A 119 15.02 -0.95 5.03
CA TYR A 119 13.64 -0.48 4.85
C TYR A 119 13.46 0.25 3.53
N LEU A 120 14.34 1.22 3.22
CA LEU A 120 14.29 1.92 1.93
C LEU A 120 14.42 0.94 0.75
N SER A 121 15.36 -0.01 0.81
CA SER A 121 15.52 -1.02 -0.24
C SER A 121 14.26 -1.86 -0.44
N ILE A 122 13.62 -2.32 0.64
CA ILE A 122 12.37 -3.09 0.54
C ILE A 122 11.25 -2.22 -0.05
N GLY A 123 11.12 -0.97 0.40
CA GLY A 123 10.14 -0.03 -0.16
C GLY A 123 10.32 0.19 -1.66
N GLU A 124 11.57 0.30 -2.14
CA GLU A 124 11.87 0.41 -3.57
C GLU A 124 11.53 -0.86 -4.36
N GLU A 125 11.80 -2.04 -3.81
CA GLU A 125 11.47 -3.31 -4.46
C GLU A 125 9.95 -3.52 -4.53
N LEU A 126 9.21 -3.19 -3.47
CA LEU A 126 7.74 -3.24 -3.45
C LEU A 126 7.13 -2.25 -4.45
N ALA A 127 7.63 -1.00 -4.47
CA ALA A 127 7.19 0.00 -5.45
C ALA A 127 7.41 -0.47 -6.89
N ASN A 128 8.52 -1.17 -7.16
CA ASN A 128 8.79 -1.76 -8.46
C ASN A 128 7.80 -2.89 -8.80
N THR A 129 7.53 -3.81 -7.87
CA THR A 129 6.55 -4.88 -8.08
C THR A 129 5.14 -4.35 -8.37
N CYS A 130 4.73 -3.29 -7.67
CA CYS A 130 3.47 -2.61 -7.94
C CYS A 130 3.44 -1.88 -9.29
N HIS A 131 4.58 -1.32 -9.74
CA HIS A 131 4.70 -0.82 -11.11
C HIS A 131 4.61 -1.93 -12.16
N GLU A 132 5.23 -3.08 -11.91
CA GLU A 132 5.15 -4.23 -12.81
C GLU A 132 3.72 -4.75 -12.95
N SER A 133 2.89 -4.68 -11.90
CA SER A 133 1.48 -5.07 -12.01
C SER A 133 0.66 -4.13 -12.91
N TYR A 134 1.08 -2.87 -13.05
CA TYR A 134 0.53 -1.88 -13.98
C TYR A 134 1.09 -2.08 -15.40
N ALA A 135 2.41 -2.16 -15.54
CA ALA A 135 3.10 -2.26 -16.84
C ALA A 135 2.75 -3.53 -17.62
N ARG A 136 2.27 -4.57 -16.92
CA ARG A 136 1.90 -5.87 -17.48
C ARG A 136 0.44 -5.97 -17.94
N THR A 137 -0.32 -4.88 -17.91
CA THR A 137 -1.72 -4.82 -18.38
C THR A 137 -1.83 -4.12 -19.73
N ALA A 138 -3.00 -4.23 -20.39
CA ALA A 138 -3.22 -3.57 -21.68
C ALA A 138 -3.50 -2.07 -21.53
N THR A 139 -4.03 -1.67 -20.37
CA THR A 139 -4.44 -0.29 -20.08
C THR A 139 -3.36 0.54 -19.40
N GLY A 140 -2.29 -0.09 -18.88
CA GLY A 140 -1.32 0.58 -18.02
C GLY A 140 -1.83 0.88 -16.62
N LEU A 141 -2.98 0.30 -16.22
CA LEU A 141 -3.56 0.35 -14.88
C LEU A 141 -3.52 -1.06 -14.26
N GLY A 142 -3.21 -1.17 -12.98
CA GLY A 142 -3.08 -2.46 -12.30
C GLY A 142 -4.42 -3.09 -11.90
N PRO A 143 -4.48 -4.43 -11.80
CA PRO A 143 -5.67 -5.15 -11.32
C PRO A 143 -5.84 -5.03 -9.80
N GLU A 144 -7.04 -5.30 -9.29
CA GLU A 144 -7.34 -5.34 -7.84
C GLU A 144 -6.43 -6.31 -7.07
N SER A 145 -6.06 -7.43 -7.68
CA SER A 145 -5.03 -8.31 -7.10
C SER A 145 -4.25 -9.04 -8.17
N PHE A 146 -3.03 -9.44 -7.83
CA PHE A 146 -2.11 -10.10 -8.73
C PHE A 146 -1.34 -11.22 -8.03
N ARG A 147 -0.90 -12.21 -8.81
CA ARG A 147 -0.35 -13.48 -8.31
C ARG A 147 1.10 -13.72 -8.75
N PHE A 148 1.76 -14.59 -8.01
CA PHE A 148 3.18 -14.97 -8.17
C PHE A 148 3.34 -16.50 -8.18
N GLU A 149 2.47 -17.20 -8.90
CA GLU A 149 2.38 -18.66 -8.93
C GLU A 149 2.65 -19.23 -10.33
N GLY A 150 3.48 -20.27 -10.38
CA GLY A 150 3.87 -20.93 -11.63
C GLY A 150 4.59 -19.97 -12.57
N SER A 151 4.06 -19.79 -13.77
CA SER A 151 4.56 -18.80 -14.74
C SER A 151 3.93 -17.41 -14.60
N THR A 152 2.97 -17.24 -13.69
CA THR A 152 2.29 -15.96 -13.49
C THR A 152 3.05 -15.13 -12.48
N GLU A 153 3.34 -13.89 -12.83
CA GLU A 153 4.01 -12.95 -11.96
C GLU A 153 3.42 -11.55 -12.18
N ALA A 154 2.99 -10.89 -11.09
CA ALA A 154 2.39 -9.56 -11.10
C ALA A 154 1.22 -9.41 -12.11
N LYS A 155 0.39 -10.44 -12.25
CA LYS A 155 -0.86 -10.40 -13.06
C LYS A 155 -2.04 -11.01 -12.31
N ALA A 156 -3.24 -10.49 -12.57
CA ALA A 156 -4.48 -11.12 -12.13
C ALA A 156 -4.74 -12.40 -12.95
N VAL A 157 -5.22 -13.44 -12.27
CA VAL A 157 -5.61 -14.71 -12.91
C VAL A 157 -7.12 -14.84 -12.97
N ARG A 158 -7.83 -14.45 -11.89
CA ARG A 158 -9.28 -14.62 -11.80
C ARG A 158 -10.00 -13.41 -12.40
N GLN A 159 -11.12 -13.64 -13.08
CA GLN A 159 -11.85 -12.57 -13.76
C GLN A 159 -12.33 -11.46 -12.80
N ASN A 160 -12.74 -11.84 -11.59
CA ASN A 160 -13.18 -10.91 -10.56
C ASN A 160 -12.03 -10.19 -9.84
N GLU A 161 -10.78 -10.41 -10.24
CA GLU A 161 -9.60 -9.71 -9.70
C GLU A 161 -9.03 -8.69 -10.71
N LYS A 162 -9.54 -8.65 -11.96
CA LYS A 162 -8.98 -7.86 -13.07
C LYS A 162 -9.43 -6.40 -13.12
N TYR A 163 -10.33 -5.98 -12.24
CA TYR A 163 -10.88 -4.63 -12.27
C TYR A 163 -9.91 -3.61 -11.69
N TYR A 164 -10.11 -2.33 -12.01
CA TYR A 164 -9.44 -1.19 -11.40
C TYR A 164 -10.48 -0.11 -11.08
N ILE A 165 -10.63 0.23 -9.79
CA ILE A 165 -11.68 1.15 -9.30
C ILE A 165 -11.12 2.52 -8.92
N LEU A 166 -10.15 3.04 -9.67
CA LEU A 166 -9.55 4.38 -9.44
C LEU A 166 -8.70 4.49 -8.15
N ARG A 167 -8.21 3.34 -7.65
CA ARG A 167 -7.48 3.23 -6.39
C ARG A 167 -6.16 4.01 -6.36
N PRO A 168 -5.74 4.51 -5.17
CA PRO A 168 -4.55 5.35 -5.01
C PRO A 168 -3.27 4.62 -4.59
N GLU A 169 -3.31 3.39 -4.06
CA GLU A 169 -2.25 2.92 -3.15
C GLU A 169 -0.88 2.72 -3.82
N VAL A 170 -0.86 2.39 -5.12
CA VAL A 170 0.39 2.33 -5.90
C VAL A 170 1.02 3.72 -6.02
N LEU A 171 0.21 4.72 -6.31
CA LEU A 171 0.65 6.11 -6.42
C LEU A 171 1.04 6.69 -5.06
N GLU A 172 0.33 6.37 -3.99
CA GLU A 172 0.74 6.72 -2.62
C GLU A 172 2.15 6.20 -2.33
N GLY A 173 2.39 4.92 -2.62
CA GLY A 173 3.70 4.30 -2.49
C GLY A 173 4.78 5.06 -3.27
N TRP A 174 4.52 5.38 -4.54
CA TRP A 174 5.45 6.15 -5.38
C TRP A 174 5.66 7.58 -4.87
N TYR A 175 4.63 8.24 -4.35
CA TYR A 175 4.72 9.58 -3.78
C TYR A 175 5.72 9.61 -2.62
N TYR A 176 5.58 8.69 -1.66
CA TYR A 176 6.51 8.60 -0.55
C TYR A 176 7.92 8.22 -1.01
N MET A 177 8.05 7.24 -1.91
CA MET A 177 9.37 6.86 -2.43
C MET A 177 10.05 7.99 -3.22
N TRP A 178 9.29 8.81 -3.96
CA TRP A 178 9.79 10.04 -4.55
C TRP A 178 10.27 11.04 -3.49
N ARG A 179 9.43 11.33 -2.48
CA ARG A 179 9.78 12.29 -1.40
C ARG A 179 11.06 11.86 -0.67
N LEU A 180 11.22 10.56 -0.41
CA LEU A 180 12.33 10.01 0.37
C LEU A 180 13.63 9.82 -0.43
N THR A 181 13.53 9.48 -1.72
CA THR A 181 14.72 9.05 -2.50
C THR A 181 15.07 9.96 -3.68
N LYS A 182 14.14 10.81 -4.12
CA LYS A 182 14.26 11.66 -5.32
C LYS A 182 14.60 10.91 -6.62
N LYS A 183 14.33 9.61 -6.69
CA LYS A 183 14.50 8.83 -7.93
C LYS A 183 13.40 9.22 -8.92
N GLN A 184 13.80 9.80 -10.05
CA GLN A 184 12.90 10.33 -11.08
C GLN A 184 11.88 9.31 -11.61
N LYS A 185 12.24 8.01 -11.65
CA LYS A 185 11.34 6.92 -12.08
C LYS A 185 9.95 6.98 -11.46
N TYR A 186 9.82 7.41 -10.20
CA TYR A 186 8.51 7.47 -9.52
C TYR A 186 7.60 8.54 -10.10
N ARG A 187 8.16 9.68 -10.55
CA ARG A 187 7.40 10.71 -11.27
C ARG A 187 7.04 10.27 -12.68
N ASP A 188 7.96 9.57 -13.35
CA ASP A 188 7.71 9.04 -14.69
C ASP A 188 6.57 8.00 -14.66
N TRP A 189 6.61 7.06 -13.72
CA TRP A 189 5.54 6.08 -13.50
C TRP A 189 4.20 6.72 -13.12
N ALA A 190 4.22 7.76 -12.27
CA ALA A 190 3.02 8.52 -11.95
C ALA A 190 2.45 9.24 -13.18
N TRP A 191 3.30 9.73 -14.09
CA TRP A 191 2.87 10.35 -15.34
C TRP A 191 2.27 9.33 -16.32
N ASP A 192 2.84 8.13 -16.41
CA ASP A 192 2.25 7.03 -17.18
C ASP A 192 0.86 6.63 -16.66
N MET A 193 0.66 6.65 -15.33
CA MET A 193 -0.65 6.46 -14.72
C MET A 193 -1.63 7.57 -15.12
N VAL A 194 -1.21 8.85 -15.13
CA VAL A 194 -2.07 9.97 -15.59
C VAL A 194 -2.55 9.73 -17.02
N GLN A 195 -1.64 9.38 -17.93
CA GLN A 195 -1.99 9.10 -19.32
C GLN A 195 -2.98 7.93 -19.44
N SER A 196 -2.80 6.90 -18.62
CA SER A 196 -3.66 5.72 -18.58
C SER A 196 -5.06 6.05 -18.03
N LEU A 197 -5.15 6.85 -16.97
CA LEU A 197 -6.40 7.36 -16.41
C LEU A 197 -7.18 8.19 -17.42
N GLU A 198 -6.51 9.15 -18.08
CA GLU A 198 -7.11 9.99 -19.12
C GLU A 198 -7.64 9.17 -20.30
N LYS A 199 -6.91 8.13 -20.69
CA LYS A 199 -7.28 7.29 -21.84
C LYS A 199 -8.40 6.29 -21.54
N HIS A 200 -8.37 5.67 -20.36
CA HIS A 200 -9.19 4.49 -20.08
C HIS A 200 -10.30 4.72 -19.04
N CYS A 201 -10.17 5.72 -18.19
CA CYS A 201 -11.14 5.99 -17.10
C CYS A 201 -11.95 7.27 -17.32
N ARG A 202 -11.45 8.23 -18.10
CA ARG A 202 -12.17 9.49 -18.37
C ARG A 202 -13.41 9.24 -19.22
N VAL A 203 -14.51 9.84 -18.80
CA VAL A 203 -15.81 9.89 -19.52
C VAL A 203 -16.29 11.34 -19.57
N GLU A 204 -17.38 11.61 -20.29
CA GLU A 204 -17.92 12.97 -20.43
C GLU A 204 -18.23 13.63 -19.07
N GLY A 205 -18.78 12.85 -18.12
CA GLY A 205 -19.20 13.32 -16.80
C GLY A 205 -18.17 13.22 -15.67
N GLY A 206 -16.94 12.74 -15.93
CA GLY A 206 -15.94 12.51 -14.88
C GLY A 206 -15.00 11.35 -15.17
N PHE A 207 -14.75 10.50 -14.17
CA PHE A 207 -13.94 9.29 -14.26
C PHE A 207 -14.71 8.08 -13.71
N SER A 208 -14.53 6.93 -14.34
CA SER A 208 -15.10 5.66 -13.91
C SER A 208 -14.01 4.61 -13.75
N GLY A 209 -14.21 3.68 -12.81
CA GLY A 209 -13.44 2.45 -12.77
C GLY A 209 -13.70 1.57 -14.00
N ILE A 210 -12.82 0.60 -14.22
CA ILE A 210 -12.85 -0.32 -15.36
C ILE A 210 -12.87 -1.77 -14.90
N ARG A 211 -13.61 -2.62 -15.62
CA ARG A 211 -13.87 -4.02 -15.20
C ARG A 211 -12.75 -5.02 -15.53
N ASP A 212 -11.91 -4.71 -16.52
CA ASP A 212 -10.84 -5.61 -16.96
C ASP A 212 -9.67 -4.83 -17.57
N VAL A 213 -8.60 -4.66 -16.79
CA VAL A 213 -7.37 -3.94 -17.19
C VAL A 213 -6.59 -4.61 -18.33
N TYR A 214 -6.93 -5.84 -18.70
CA TYR A 214 -6.27 -6.57 -19.79
C TYR A 214 -6.96 -6.36 -21.15
N GLN A 215 -8.04 -5.58 -21.21
CA GLN A 215 -8.72 -5.24 -22.45
C GLN A 215 -8.29 -3.85 -22.94
N ALA A 216 -7.99 -3.73 -24.23
CA ALA A 216 -7.60 -2.44 -24.82
C ALA A 216 -8.72 -1.38 -24.73
N ASN A 217 -9.98 -1.81 -24.78
CA ASN A 217 -11.17 -0.98 -24.63
C ASN A 217 -12.04 -1.57 -23.49
N PRO A 218 -11.70 -1.29 -22.22
CA PRO A 218 -12.38 -1.92 -21.10
C PRO A 218 -13.78 -1.33 -20.87
N GLN A 219 -14.70 -2.15 -20.33
CA GLN A 219 -16.01 -1.67 -19.89
C GLN A 219 -15.88 -0.86 -18.59
N GLN A 220 -16.54 0.29 -18.54
CA GLN A 220 -16.67 1.13 -17.34
C GLN A 220 -17.55 0.44 -16.27
N ASP A 221 -17.27 0.70 -15.00
CA ASP A 221 -18.09 0.25 -13.87
C ASP A 221 -19.20 1.23 -13.47
N ASP A 222 -19.20 2.43 -14.06
CA ASP A 222 -20.13 3.55 -13.83
C ASP A 222 -20.06 4.14 -12.40
N VAL A 223 -18.87 4.12 -11.79
CA VAL A 223 -18.66 4.69 -10.44
C VAL A 223 -17.41 5.57 -10.39
N GLN A 224 -17.61 6.82 -9.99
CA GLN A 224 -16.52 7.71 -9.56
C GLN A 224 -16.37 7.63 -8.04
N GLN A 225 -15.35 6.92 -7.58
CA GLN A 225 -15.08 6.75 -6.15
C GLN A 225 -14.64 8.07 -5.51
N SER A 226 -15.07 8.36 -4.28
CA SER A 226 -14.66 9.60 -3.58
C SER A 226 -13.14 9.68 -3.38
N PHE A 227 -12.49 8.54 -3.12
CA PHE A 227 -11.04 8.46 -2.96
C PHE A 227 -10.27 8.80 -4.23
N PHE A 228 -10.87 8.74 -5.42
CA PHE A 228 -10.20 9.24 -6.62
C PHE A 228 -9.86 10.73 -6.47
N LEU A 229 -10.79 11.51 -5.90
CA LEU A 229 -10.61 12.95 -5.67
C LEU A 229 -9.80 13.20 -4.40
N ALA A 230 -10.10 12.48 -3.32
CA ALA A 230 -9.42 12.68 -2.04
C ALA A 230 -7.95 12.25 -2.11
N GLU A 231 -7.65 11.15 -2.80
CA GLU A 231 -6.35 10.48 -2.72
C GLU A 231 -5.63 10.49 -4.05
N THR A 232 -6.18 9.83 -5.08
CA THR A 232 -5.47 9.62 -6.36
C THR A 232 -5.03 10.96 -6.97
N LEU A 233 -5.95 11.92 -7.11
CA LEU A 233 -5.63 13.25 -7.63
C LEU A 233 -4.75 14.07 -6.68
N LYS A 234 -4.89 13.91 -5.36
CA LYS A 234 -4.06 14.62 -4.39
C LYS A 234 -2.61 14.14 -4.42
N TYR A 235 -2.38 12.82 -4.40
CA TYR A 235 -1.05 12.26 -4.51
C TYR A 235 -0.40 12.58 -5.86
N LEU A 236 -1.17 12.60 -6.96
CA LEU A 236 -0.69 13.07 -8.26
C LEU A 236 -0.24 14.53 -8.20
N TYR A 237 -1.06 15.39 -7.60
CA TYR A 237 -0.70 16.79 -7.43
C TYR A 237 0.57 16.96 -6.58
N LEU A 238 0.66 16.24 -5.46
CA LEU A 238 1.78 16.33 -4.52
C LEU A 238 3.09 15.76 -5.08
N ILE A 239 3.05 14.65 -5.84
CA ILE A 239 4.28 14.06 -6.39
C ILE A 239 4.98 15.00 -7.38
N PHE A 240 4.20 15.79 -8.14
CA PHE A 240 4.73 16.82 -9.05
C PHE A 240 4.96 18.18 -8.40
N SER A 241 4.60 18.36 -7.13
CA SER A 241 4.81 19.60 -6.37
C SER A 241 6.16 19.64 -5.65
N GLU A 242 6.55 20.83 -5.19
CA GLU A 242 7.70 21.02 -4.30
C GLU A 242 7.51 20.34 -2.94
N ASP A 243 8.64 20.05 -2.25
CA ASP A 243 8.69 19.39 -0.95
C ASP A 243 8.15 20.24 0.22
N SER A 244 8.12 21.56 0.01
CA SER A 244 7.57 22.53 0.96
C SER A 244 6.04 22.37 1.12
N LEU A 245 5.34 21.93 0.07
CA LEU A 245 3.90 21.68 0.10
C LEU A 245 3.58 20.38 0.84
N LEU A 246 2.87 20.50 1.96
CA LEU A 246 2.56 19.40 2.88
C LEU A 246 3.81 18.57 3.19
N ASN A 247 4.83 19.22 3.76
CA ASN A 247 6.07 18.54 4.09
C ASN A 247 5.83 17.38 5.09
N LEU A 248 6.65 16.34 5.01
CA LEU A 248 6.47 15.13 5.82
C LEU A 248 6.90 15.30 7.30
N ASN A 249 7.46 16.46 7.66
CA ASN A 249 7.88 16.77 9.03
C ASN A 249 6.76 17.44 9.84
N ASP A 250 5.87 18.15 9.17
CA ASP A 250 4.77 18.93 9.74
C ASP A 250 3.42 18.23 9.56
N TRP A 251 3.29 17.35 8.55
CA TRP A 251 2.03 16.71 8.18
C TRP A 251 2.12 15.20 8.11
N VAL A 252 1.06 14.54 8.57
CA VAL A 252 0.80 13.12 8.38
C VAL A 252 -0.52 12.99 7.63
N LEU A 253 -0.50 12.35 6.46
CA LEU A 253 -1.73 12.03 5.74
C LEU A 253 -2.39 10.83 6.40
N ASN A 254 -3.67 10.89 6.74
CA ASN A 254 -4.41 9.69 7.19
C ASN A 254 -4.56 8.68 6.03
N THR A 255 -5.24 7.54 6.26
CA THR A 255 -5.40 6.47 5.24
C THR A 255 -6.31 6.87 4.06
N GLU A 256 -6.90 8.07 4.08
CA GLU A 256 -7.70 8.62 2.97
C GLU A 256 -7.07 9.95 2.46
N ALA A 257 -5.74 10.04 2.56
CA ALA A 257 -4.92 11.19 2.17
C ALA A 257 -5.32 12.55 2.77
N HIS A 258 -6.02 12.61 3.91
CA HIS A 258 -6.33 13.86 4.59
C HIS A 258 -5.18 14.29 5.51
N PRO A 259 -4.60 15.49 5.33
CA PRO A 259 -3.47 15.94 6.12
C PRO A 259 -3.87 16.31 7.55
N LEU A 260 -3.18 15.72 8.51
CA LEU A 260 -3.24 16.03 9.94
C LEU A 260 -1.90 16.61 10.39
N PRO A 261 -1.87 17.67 11.20
CA PRO A 261 -0.61 18.25 11.67
C PRO A 261 0.08 17.34 12.68
N VAL A 262 1.41 17.32 12.65
CA VAL A 262 2.22 16.72 13.72
C VAL A 262 1.99 17.50 15.02
N THR A 263 1.61 16.80 16.08
CA THR A 263 1.29 17.38 17.39
C THR A 263 2.57 17.67 18.16
N ARG A 264 3.10 18.88 17.97
CA ARG A 264 4.24 19.39 18.75
C ARG A 264 3.74 19.94 20.08
N SER A 265 4.37 19.52 21.17
CA SER A 265 4.15 20.16 22.47
C SER A 265 4.79 21.55 22.41
N ILE A 266 4.01 22.58 22.78
CA ILE A 266 4.51 23.95 22.98
C ILE A 266 5.40 23.97 24.22
#